data_AF-R4M916-F1
#
_entry.id   AF-R4M916-F1
#
_cell.length_a   1.000
_cell.length_b   1.000
_cell.length_c   1.000
_cell.angle_alpha   90.00
_cell.angle_beta   90.00
_cell.angle_gamma   90.00
#
_symmetry.space_group_name_H-M   'P 1'
#
loop_
_entity.id
_entity.type
_entity.pdbx_description
1 polymer ?
#
loop_
_entity_poly.entity_id
_entity_poly.type
_entity_poly.pdbx_seq_one_letter_code
_entity_poly.pdbx_strand_id
1 'polypeptide(L)'
;MPVVVVATLTAKPESVDTVRDILTRAVDDVHREPGCQLYALHETGETFIFVEQWADAEALKAHSGAPAVATMFTAAGEHLVGAPDIKLLQPVPRRPEQRAAAPVIDRALEGKVAFITGAARGLGRAHAVRLAADGANIIAVDICEQIASVPYPLSTADDLAATVELVVDAAAGSWPDRATFAIAHHCRSHCRRALTSSAGSTSWWPMPVSR
;
A
#
# COMPACT_ATOMS: atom_id res chain seq x y z
N MET A 1 12.50 -11.22 3.39
CA MET A 1 13.10 -10.01 4.03
C MET A 1 13.32 -9.04 2.90
N PRO A 2 12.85 -7.79 3.03
CA PRO A 2 12.88 -6.86 1.92
C PRO A 2 14.32 -6.58 1.49
N VAL A 3 14.49 -6.44 0.18
CA VAL A 3 15.77 -6.16 -0.48
C VAL A 3 15.69 -4.76 -1.06
N VAL A 4 16.68 -3.93 -0.75
CA VAL A 4 16.77 -2.57 -1.30
C VAL A 4 17.85 -2.56 -2.36
N VAL A 5 17.53 -2.00 -3.53
CA VAL A 5 18.48 -1.82 -4.63
C VAL A 5 18.56 -0.35 -4.95
N VAL A 6 19.79 0.13 -5.15
CA VAL A 6 20.06 1.42 -5.78
C VAL A 6 20.77 1.17 -7.08
N ALA A 7 20.09 1.46 -8.19
CA ALA A 7 20.67 1.37 -9.53
C ALA A 7 20.96 2.78 -10.05
N THR A 8 22.21 3.05 -10.38
CA THR A 8 22.66 4.34 -10.89
C THR A 8 23.05 4.20 -12.36
N LEU A 9 22.43 5.02 -13.21
CA LEU A 9 22.66 5.05 -14.65
C LEU A 9 23.13 6.46 -15.01
N THR A 10 24.26 6.58 -15.69
CA THR A 10 24.74 7.87 -16.21
C THR A 10 24.41 7.95 -17.69
N ALA A 11 23.57 8.89 -18.09
CA ALA A 11 23.26 9.17 -19.49
C ALA A 11 24.37 9.99 -20.14
N LYS A 12 24.50 9.87 -21.45
CA LYS A 12 25.30 10.80 -22.26
C LYS A 12 24.61 12.18 -22.24
N PRO A 13 25.37 13.29 -22.22
CA PRO A 13 24.81 14.65 -22.12
C PRO A 13 23.73 14.94 -23.19
N GLU A 14 23.92 14.45 -24.41
CA GLU A 14 23.02 14.64 -25.54
C GLU A 14 21.78 13.74 -25.52
N SER A 15 21.72 12.76 -24.63
CA SER A 15 20.67 11.72 -24.60
C SER A 15 19.85 11.71 -23.32
N VAL A 16 20.03 12.70 -22.43
CA VAL A 16 19.36 12.78 -21.11
C VAL A 16 17.83 12.67 -21.26
N ASP A 17 17.24 13.43 -22.17
CA ASP A 17 15.78 13.43 -22.37
C ASP A 17 15.27 12.08 -22.89
N THR A 18 15.99 11.47 -23.83
CA THR A 18 15.67 10.14 -24.35
C THR A 18 15.74 9.07 -23.26
N VAL A 19 16.77 9.10 -22.41
CA VAL A 19 16.90 8.19 -21.28
C VAL A 19 15.76 8.39 -20.29
N ARG A 20 15.40 9.64 -19.95
CA ARG A 20 14.27 9.92 -19.06
C ARG A 20 12.96 9.30 -19.58
N ASP A 21 12.67 9.45 -20.86
CA ASP A 21 11.46 8.89 -21.48
C ASP A 21 11.45 7.36 -21.47
N ILE A 22 12.61 6.74 -21.68
CA ILE A 22 12.74 5.27 -21.62
C ILE A 22 12.53 4.77 -20.18
N LEU A 23 13.19 5.40 -19.21
CA LEU A 23 13.16 4.97 -17.81
C LEU A 23 11.78 5.19 -17.17
N THR A 24 11.10 6.30 -17.47
CA THR A 24 9.76 6.59 -16.94
C THR A 24 8.70 5.60 -17.44
N ARG A 25 8.79 5.12 -18.68
CA ARG A 25 7.90 4.06 -19.18
C ARG A 25 8.08 2.74 -18.45
N ALA A 26 9.31 2.38 -18.11
CA ALA A 26 9.58 1.15 -17.36
C ALA A 26 8.97 1.20 -15.95
N VAL A 27 8.89 2.37 -15.31
CA VAL A 27 8.32 2.53 -13.96
C VAL A 27 6.88 2.02 -13.90
N ASP A 28 6.03 2.38 -14.87
CA ASP A 28 4.62 1.99 -14.89
C ASP A 28 4.42 0.47 -14.93
N ASP A 29 5.29 -0.23 -15.67
CA ASP A 29 5.22 -1.68 -15.81
C ASP A 29 5.73 -2.39 -14.55
N VAL A 30 6.83 -1.89 -13.98
CA VAL A 30 7.47 -2.50 -12.81
C VAL A 30 6.64 -2.34 -11.54
N HIS A 31 5.89 -1.23 -11.40
CA HIS A 31 4.95 -1.06 -10.27
C HIS A 31 3.88 -2.15 -10.19
N ARG A 32 3.60 -2.86 -11.29
CA ARG A 32 2.62 -3.96 -11.31
C ARG A 32 3.26 -5.33 -11.03
N GLU A 33 4.58 -5.40 -10.88
CA GLU A 33 5.26 -6.67 -10.63
C GLU A 33 5.00 -7.20 -9.22
N PRO A 34 4.70 -8.51 -9.07
CA PRO A 34 4.53 -9.12 -7.76
C PRO A 34 5.76 -8.92 -6.87
N GLY A 35 5.56 -8.34 -5.69
CA GLY A 35 6.64 -8.11 -4.72
C GLY A 35 7.43 -6.82 -4.94
N CYS A 36 7.09 -6.00 -5.95
CA CYS A 36 7.56 -4.61 -6.03
C CYS A 36 6.91 -3.80 -4.90
N GLN A 37 7.72 -3.29 -3.97
CA GLN A 37 7.26 -2.44 -2.86
C GLN A 37 7.59 -0.96 -3.07
N LEU A 38 8.67 -0.67 -3.78
CA LEU A 38 9.07 0.67 -4.19
C LEU A 38 9.85 0.55 -5.50
N TYR A 39 9.56 1.43 -6.46
CA TYR A 39 10.39 1.60 -7.64
C TYR A 39 10.35 3.08 -8.04
N ALA A 40 11.32 3.84 -7.56
CA ALA A 40 11.32 5.30 -7.66
C ALA A 40 12.52 5.79 -8.48
N LEU A 41 12.22 6.46 -9.59
CA LEU A 41 13.22 7.09 -10.46
C LEU A 41 13.53 8.51 -9.98
N HIS A 42 14.82 8.81 -9.82
CA HIS A 42 15.34 10.13 -9.47
C HIS A 42 16.34 10.58 -10.53
N GLU A 43 16.54 11.88 -10.66
CA GLU A 43 17.46 12.48 -11.62
C GLU A 43 18.28 13.60 -10.98
N THR A 44 19.57 13.67 -11.34
CA THR A 44 20.45 14.78 -11.02
C THR A 44 21.41 15.03 -12.18
N GLY A 45 21.10 16.04 -13.02
CA GLY A 45 21.86 16.31 -14.23
C GLY A 45 21.80 15.12 -15.19
N GLU A 46 22.94 14.53 -15.51
CA GLU A 46 23.04 13.39 -16.43
C GLU A 46 22.85 12.03 -15.73
N THR A 47 22.64 12.02 -14.41
CA THR A 47 22.57 10.78 -13.62
C THR A 47 21.15 10.47 -13.20
N PHE A 48 20.71 9.26 -13.50
CA PHE A 48 19.45 8.69 -13.08
C PHE A 48 19.69 7.64 -11.99
N ILE A 49 18.85 7.67 -10.95
CA ILE A 49 18.98 6.80 -9.78
C ILE A 49 17.63 6.14 -9.52
N PHE A 50 17.56 4.83 -9.68
CA PHE A 50 16.46 4.04 -9.13
C PHE A 50 16.72 3.72 -7.68
N VAL A 51 15.73 3.98 -6.84
CA VAL A 51 15.64 3.46 -5.48
C VAL A 51 14.50 2.46 -5.47
N GLU A 52 14.86 1.20 -5.27
CA GLU A 52 13.94 0.08 -5.39
C GLU A 52 13.86 -0.68 -4.07
N GLN A 53 12.68 -1.19 -3.77
CA GLN A 53 12.48 -2.11 -2.66
C GLN A 53 11.61 -3.26 -3.12
N TRP A 54 12.09 -4.46 -2.83
CA TRP A 54 11.47 -5.72 -3.19
C TRP A 54 11.12 -6.48 -1.92
N ALA A 55 10.00 -7.20 -1.93
CA ALA A 55 9.52 -7.96 -0.76
C ALA A 55 10.55 -9.01 -0.28
N ASP A 56 11.27 -9.61 -1.23
CA ASP A 56 12.36 -10.55 -0.98
C ASP A 56 13.30 -10.70 -2.19
N ALA A 57 14.31 -11.55 -2.04
CA ALA A 57 15.31 -11.80 -3.06
C ALA A 57 14.76 -12.54 -4.29
N GLU A 58 13.68 -13.32 -4.14
CA GLU A 58 13.06 -14.02 -5.28
C GLU A 58 12.27 -13.04 -6.14
N ALA A 59 11.56 -12.08 -5.51
CA ALA A 59 10.90 -10.99 -6.23
C ALA A 59 11.91 -10.15 -7.03
N LEU A 60 13.03 -9.75 -6.42
CA LEU A 60 14.09 -9.03 -7.13
C LEU A 60 14.68 -9.86 -8.28
N LYS A 61 14.88 -11.16 -8.08
CA LYS A 61 15.40 -12.05 -9.14
C LYS A 61 14.41 -12.18 -10.30
N ALA A 62 13.11 -12.27 -10.01
CA ALA A 62 12.06 -12.28 -11.02
C ALA A 62 12.06 -10.98 -11.84
N HIS A 63 12.15 -9.84 -11.15
CA HIS A 63 12.28 -8.53 -11.78
C HIS A 63 13.54 -8.41 -12.66
N SER A 64 14.70 -8.81 -12.14
CA SER A 64 15.98 -8.75 -12.86
C SER A 64 15.97 -9.55 -14.17
N GLY A 65 15.14 -10.60 -14.24
CA GLY A 65 14.92 -11.41 -15.45
C GLY A 65 13.69 -11.00 -16.27
N ALA A 66 12.96 -9.96 -15.87
CA ALA A 66 11.70 -9.58 -16.49
C ALA A 66 11.91 -8.93 -17.88
N PRO A 67 10.96 -9.14 -18.82
CA PRO A 67 11.03 -8.52 -20.15
C PRO A 67 11.11 -6.99 -20.11
N ALA A 68 10.46 -6.34 -19.14
CA ALA A 68 10.48 -4.89 -18.98
C ALA A 68 11.91 -4.38 -18.74
N VAL A 69 12.66 -5.03 -17.85
CA VAL A 69 14.05 -4.69 -17.52
C VAL A 69 14.98 -4.91 -18.70
N ALA A 70 14.84 -6.05 -19.39
CA ALA A 70 15.62 -6.34 -20.59
C ALA A 70 15.37 -5.31 -21.70
N THR A 71 14.10 -4.93 -21.91
CA THR A 71 13.70 -3.92 -22.90
C THR A 71 14.27 -2.55 -22.54
N MET A 72 14.18 -2.15 -21.27
CA MET A 72 14.72 -0.90 -20.76
C MET A 72 16.23 -0.80 -20.97
N PHE A 73 17.01 -1.80 -20.56
CA PHE A 73 18.47 -1.77 -20.72
C PHE A 73 18.90 -1.85 -22.19
N THR A 74 18.15 -2.57 -23.03
CA THR A 74 18.41 -2.59 -24.48
C THR A 74 18.20 -1.21 -25.10
N ALA A 75 17.10 -0.54 -24.77
CA ALA A 75 16.79 0.78 -25.30
C ALA A 75 17.71 1.87 -24.73
N ALA A 76 18.04 1.81 -23.44
CA ALA A 76 18.87 2.81 -22.79
C ALA A 76 20.37 2.63 -23.10
N GLY A 77 20.84 1.40 -23.39
CA GLY A 77 22.26 1.05 -23.43
C GLY A 77 23.13 1.92 -24.33
N GLU A 78 22.64 2.31 -25.52
CA GLU A 78 23.39 3.19 -26.43
C GLU A 78 23.53 4.63 -25.92
N HIS A 79 22.66 5.02 -25.01
CA HIS A 79 22.57 6.36 -24.44
C HIS A 79 23.28 6.49 -23.08
N LEU A 80 23.82 5.41 -22.52
CA LEU A 80 24.52 5.42 -21.24
C LEU A 80 26.03 5.58 -21.39
N VAL A 81 26.64 6.21 -20.38
CA VAL A 81 28.07 6.26 -20.17
C VAL A 81 28.47 5.03 -19.36
N GLY A 82 28.80 3.96 -20.07
CA GLY A 82 29.22 2.70 -19.46
C GLY A 82 28.08 1.88 -18.86
N ALA A 83 28.44 0.92 -18.02
CA ALA A 83 27.48 0.03 -17.39
C ALA A 83 26.81 0.69 -16.17
N PRO A 84 25.52 0.40 -15.90
CA PRO A 84 24.85 0.78 -14.67
C PRO A 84 25.59 0.28 -13.41
N ASP A 85 25.65 1.11 -12.38
CA ASP A 85 26.14 0.73 -11.05
C ASP A 85 24.95 0.27 -10.18
N ILE A 86 24.88 -1.03 -9.89
CA ILE A 86 23.77 -1.65 -9.17
C ILE A 86 24.26 -2.09 -7.79
N LYS A 87 23.67 -1.51 -6.74
CA LYS A 87 24.02 -1.78 -5.35
C LYS A 87 22.86 -2.37 -4.57
N LEU A 88 23.06 -3.59 -4.10
CA LEU A 88 22.19 -4.23 -3.10
C LEU A 88 22.53 -3.66 -1.72
N LEU A 89 21.58 -2.98 -1.10
CA LEU A 89 21.77 -2.34 0.19
C LEU A 89 21.32 -3.24 1.33
N GLN A 90 22.12 -3.30 2.39
CA GLN A 90 21.75 -3.94 3.65
C GLN A 90 21.24 -2.87 4.62
N PRO A 91 20.05 -3.04 5.22
CA PRO A 91 19.55 -2.10 6.20
C PRO A 91 20.43 -2.14 7.46
N VAL A 92 20.84 -0.95 7.93
CA VAL A 92 21.51 -0.76 9.21
C VAL A 92 20.49 -0.18 10.19
N PRO A 93 19.80 -1.01 10.97
CA PRO A 93 18.79 -0.52 11.90
C PRO A 93 19.45 0.21 13.07
N ARG A 94 18.72 1.17 13.66
CA ARG A 94 19.15 1.85 14.88
C ARG A 94 19.33 0.89 16.06
N ARG A 95 18.54 -0.20 16.11
CA ARG A 95 18.66 -1.26 17.11
C ARG A 95 18.54 -2.66 16.47
N PRO A 96 19.24 -3.69 16.98
CA PRO A 96 19.30 -5.02 16.36
C PRO A 96 17.94 -5.67 16.11
N GLU A 97 16.99 -5.51 17.03
CA GLU A 97 15.63 -6.05 16.92
C GLU A 97 14.81 -5.46 15.76
N GLN A 98 15.21 -4.32 15.22
CA GLN A 98 14.54 -3.66 14.09
C GLN A 98 15.05 -4.17 12.73
N ARG A 99 16.06 -5.06 12.71
CA ARG A 99 16.65 -5.59 11.47
C ARG A 99 15.66 -6.42 10.64
N ALA A 100 14.76 -7.13 11.32
CA ALA A 100 13.70 -7.92 10.69
C ALA A 100 12.51 -7.07 10.21
N ALA A 101 12.43 -5.81 10.66
CA ALA A 101 11.36 -4.85 10.36
C ALA A 101 11.90 -3.65 9.57
N ALA A 102 12.88 -3.88 8.69
CA ALA A 102 13.40 -2.83 7.82
C ALA A 102 12.21 -2.10 7.15
N PRO A 103 12.18 -0.76 7.21
CA PRO A 103 10.99 -0.02 6.81
C PRO A 103 10.69 -0.33 5.34
N VAL A 104 9.56 -1.00 5.12
CA VAL A 104 8.94 -1.03 3.80
C VAL A 104 8.41 0.37 3.57
N ILE A 105 8.98 1.08 2.59
CA ILE A 105 8.75 2.51 2.39
C ILE A 105 7.27 2.80 2.05
N ASP A 106 6.49 1.79 1.62
CA ASP A 106 5.08 1.95 1.23
C ASP A 106 4.05 1.06 1.98
N ARG A 107 4.41 0.50 3.14
CA ARG A 107 3.48 -0.28 3.99
C ARG A 107 3.76 -0.04 5.48
N ALA A 108 3.99 1.21 5.86
CA ALA A 108 4.45 1.58 7.20
C ALA A 108 3.54 1.11 8.35
N LEU A 109 2.27 0.79 8.06
CA LEU A 109 1.27 0.37 9.05
C LEU A 109 0.93 -1.11 9.00
N GLU A 110 1.69 -1.91 8.27
CA GLU A 110 1.46 -3.35 8.19
C GLU A 110 1.49 -4.01 9.59
N GLY A 111 0.48 -4.86 9.85
CA GLY A 111 0.27 -5.51 11.14
C GLY A 111 -0.27 -4.60 12.25
N LYS A 112 -0.59 -3.34 11.96
CA LYS A 112 -1.26 -2.42 12.91
C LYS A 112 -2.77 -2.43 12.71
N VAL A 113 -3.50 -2.03 13.75
CA VAL A 113 -4.96 -1.85 13.71
C VAL A 113 -5.29 -0.37 13.93
N ALA A 114 -6.06 0.22 13.02
CA ALA A 114 -6.60 1.57 13.15
C ALA A 114 -8.09 1.50 13.51
N PHE A 115 -8.44 2.01 14.69
CA PHE A 115 -9.82 2.13 15.16
C PHE A 115 -10.33 3.55 14.88
N ILE A 116 -11.35 3.67 14.03
CA ILE A 116 -11.79 4.95 13.47
C ILE A 116 -13.27 5.16 13.79
N THR A 117 -13.58 6.23 14.54
CA THR A 117 -14.95 6.68 14.83
C THR A 117 -15.38 7.75 13.83
N GLY A 118 -16.65 7.73 13.43
CA GLY A 118 -17.15 8.63 12.38
C GLY A 118 -16.67 8.20 10.99
N ALA A 119 -16.43 6.90 10.79
CA ALA A 119 -15.79 6.37 9.60
C ALA A 119 -16.68 6.41 8.36
N ALA A 120 -17.99 6.61 8.49
CA ALA A 120 -18.91 6.43 7.37
C ALA A 120 -18.70 7.46 6.25
N ARG A 121 -18.15 8.66 6.53
CA ARG A 121 -17.92 9.71 5.52
C ARG A 121 -16.88 10.74 5.96
N GLY A 122 -16.60 11.70 5.08
CA GLY A 122 -15.72 12.83 5.37
C GLY A 122 -14.32 12.39 5.79
N LEU A 123 -13.76 13.04 6.83
CA LEU A 123 -12.41 12.76 7.32
C LEU A 123 -12.25 11.32 7.81
N GLY A 124 -13.25 10.75 8.49
CA GLY A 124 -13.16 9.37 8.99
C GLY A 124 -12.98 8.37 7.85
N ARG A 125 -13.75 8.52 6.76
CA ARG A 125 -13.59 7.72 5.53
C ARG A 125 -12.22 7.93 4.90
N ALA A 126 -11.79 9.19 4.72
CA ALA A 126 -10.50 9.48 4.10
C ALA A 126 -9.33 8.86 4.88
N HIS A 127 -9.37 8.92 6.21
CA HIS A 127 -8.38 8.26 7.06
C HIS A 127 -8.46 6.73 6.96
N ALA A 128 -9.66 6.14 6.96
CA ALA A 128 -9.83 4.70 6.80
C ALA A 128 -9.18 4.19 5.50
N VAL A 129 -9.48 4.85 4.38
CA VAL A 129 -8.95 4.49 3.06
C VAL A 129 -7.44 4.67 3.01
N ARG A 130 -6.91 5.80 3.48
CA ARG A 130 -5.46 6.05 3.43
C ARG A 130 -4.67 5.10 4.33
N LEU A 131 -5.14 4.86 5.55
CA LEU A 131 -4.47 3.96 6.49
C LEU A 131 -4.54 2.51 5.99
N ALA A 132 -5.62 2.11 5.32
CA ALA A 132 -5.73 0.82 4.67
C ALA A 132 -4.71 0.65 3.53
N ALA A 133 -4.55 1.68 2.69
CA ALA A 133 -3.53 1.71 1.64
C ALA A 133 -2.10 1.54 2.22
N ASP A 134 -1.84 2.15 3.38
CA ASP A 134 -0.56 2.03 4.10
C ASP A 134 -0.40 0.68 4.86
N GLY A 135 -1.38 -0.24 4.72
CA GLY A 135 -1.33 -1.61 5.24
C GLY A 135 -1.98 -1.84 6.61
N ALA A 136 -2.69 -0.86 7.17
CA ALA A 136 -3.36 -1.02 8.46
C ALA A 136 -4.66 -1.85 8.37
N ASN A 137 -4.91 -2.66 9.39
CA ASN A 137 -6.20 -3.29 9.61
C ASN A 137 -7.20 -2.23 10.09
N ILE A 138 -8.32 -2.05 9.40
CA ILE A 138 -9.29 -1.01 9.77
C ILE A 138 -10.43 -1.58 10.61
N ILE A 139 -10.71 -0.95 11.74
CA ILE A 139 -11.98 -1.07 12.47
C ILE A 139 -12.73 0.24 12.28
N ALA A 140 -13.71 0.24 11.38
CA ALA A 140 -14.54 1.41 11.06
C ALA A 140 -15.83 1.40 11.89
N VAL A 141 -16.05 2.48 12.65
CA VAL A 141 -17.24 2.66 13.49
C VAL A 141 -17.91 3.99 13.17
N ASP A 142 -19.22 3.97 13.01
CA ASP A 142 -20.06 5.16 12.86
C ASP A 142 -21.42 4.91 13.52
N ILE A 143 -22.12 5.98 13.88
CA ILE A 143 -23.46 5.87 14.47
C ILE A 143 -24.50 5.51 13.40
N CYS A 144 -24.29 5.95 12.16
CA CYS A 144 -25.17 5.67 11.01
C CYS A 144 -26.66 6.01 11.24
N GLU A 145 -26.95 6.93 12.16
CA GLU A 145 -28.30 7.28 12.60
C GLU A 145 -28.41 8.79 12.83
N GLN A 146 -29.58 9.36 12.57
CA GLN A 146 -29.85 10.76 12.84
C GLN A 146 -30.04 11.00 14.34
N ILE A 147 -29.24 11.91 14.89
CA ILE A 147 -29.39 12.37 16.26
C ILE A 147 -30.31 13.60 16.25
N ALA A 148 -31.39 13.56 17.05
CA ALA A 148 -32.42 14.61 17.07
C ALA A 148 -31.88 16.03 17.33
N SER A 149 -30.79 16.17 18.09
CA SER A 149 -30.17 17.47 18.37
C SER A 149 -29.27 17.99 17.24
N VAL A 150 -29.01 17.20 16.20
CA VAL A 150 -28.12 17.56 15.09
C VAL A 150 -28.97 18.02 13.89
N PRO A 151 -28.90 19.30 13.48
CA PRO A 151 -29.84 19.88 12.52
C PRO A 151 -29.51 19.56 11.05
N TYR A 152 -28.48 18.76 10.79
CA TYR A 152 -28.06 18.35 9.45
C TYR A 152 -28.07 16.82 9.32
N PRO A 153 -28.19 16.28 8.10
CA PRO A 153 -28.17 14.84 7.88
C PRO A 153 -26.87 14.19 8.38
N LEU A 154 -27.02 13.21 9.26
CA LEU A 154 -25.95 12.30 9.67
C LEU A 154 -25.70 11.21 8.62
N SER A 155 -24.58 10.51 8.78
CA SER A 155 -24.22 9.38 7.93
C SER A 155 -25.25 8.27 8.07
N THR A 156 -25.43 7.48 7.01
CA THR A 156 -26.28 6.29 7.02
C THR A 156 -25.45 5.00 7.07
N ALA A 157 -26.12 3.86 7.20
CA ALA A 157 -25.47 2.56 7.05
C ALA A 157 -24.89 2.37 5.64
N ASP A 158 -25.55 2.91 4.60
CA ASP A 158 -25.08 2.85 3.22
C ASP A 158 -23.79 3.66 3.01
N ASP A 159 -23.65 4.80 3.68
CA ASP A 159 -22.39 5.56 3.68
C ASP A 159 -21.22 4.75 4.26
N LEU A 160 -21.49 3.99 5.33
CA LEU A 160 -20.49 3.12 5.94
C LEU A 160 -20.17 1.93 5.04
N ALA A 161 -21.17 1.31 4.42
CA ALA A 161 -20.96 0.24 3.43
C ALA A 161 -20.10 0.73 2.25
N ALA A 162 -20.37 1.93 1.72
CA ALA A 162 -19.54 2.52 0.68
C ALA A 162 -18.09 2.76 1.15
N THR A 163 -17.88 3.08 2.43
CA THR A 163 -16.52 3.19 2.99
C THR A 163 -15.83 1.84 3.06
N VAL A 164 -16.54 0.77 3.37
CA VAL A 164 -15.99 -0.60 3.38
C VAL A 164 -15.47 -0.98 2.01
N GLU A 165 -16.25 -0.76 0.95
CA GLU A 165 -15.81 -1.05 -0.43
C GLU A 165 -14.53 -0.28 -0.77
N LEU A 166 -14.49 1.03 -0.48
CA LEU A 166 -13.31 1.86 -0.73
C LEU A 166 -12.06 1.41 0.05
N VAL A 167 -12.24 0.93 1.28
CA VAL A 167 -11.15 0.39 2.11
C VAL A 167 -10.63 -0.93 1.55
N VAL A 168 -11.53 -1.81 1.10
CA VAL A 168 -11.18 -3.09 0.48
C VAL A 168 -10.42 -2.86 -0.83
N ASP A 169 -10.91 -1.95 -1.67
CA ASP A 169 -10.25 -1.56 -2.92
C ASP A 169 -8.87 -0.95 -2.67
N ALA A 170 -8.75 -0.05 -1.69
CA ALA A 170 -7.47 0.57 -1.35
C ALA A 170 -6.45 -0.39 -0.75
N ALA A 171 -6.89 -1.50 -0.15
CA ALA A 171 -6.03 -2.52 0.43
C ALA A 171 -5.53 -3.56 -0.60
N ALA A 172 -5.90 -3.43 -1.89
CA ALA A 172 -5.70 -4.38 -2.99
C ALA A 172 -4.51 -5.35 -2.82
N GLY A 173 -4.84 -6.63 -2.59
CA GLY A 173 -3.99 -7.77 -2.95
C GLY A 173 -3.57 -8.75 -1.84
N SER A 174 -3.70 -8.44 -0.55
CA SER A 174 -3.10 -9.28 0.51
C SER A 174 -3.99 -9.63 1.69
N TRP A 175 -5.30 -9.87 1.49
CA TRP A 175 -6.18 -10.23 2.61
C TRP A 175 -7.03 -11.47 2.34
N PRO A 176 -6.66 -12.63 2.93
CA PRO A 176 -7.56 -13.77 2.98
C PRO A 176 -8.60 -13.68 4.11
N ASP A 177 -8.29 -13.14 5.31
CA ASP A 177 -9.07 -13.55 6.50
C ASP A 177 -9.11 -12.62 7.74
N ARG A 178 -8.67 -11.35 7.71
CA ARG A 178 -8.48 -10.58 8.98
C ARG A 178 -9.16 -9.22 9.11
N ALA A 179 -10.11 -8.88 8.25
CA ALA A 179 -10.86 -7.62 8.37
C ALA A 179 -11.92 -7.80 9.44
N THR A 180 -11.53 -7.42 10.65
CA THR A 180 -12.48 -7.33 11.77
C THR A 180 -13.31 -6.07 11.55
N PHE A 181 -14.28 -6.17 10.66
CA PHE A 181 -15.34 -5.18 10.52
C PHE A 181 -16.21 -5.25 11.77
N ALA A 182 -16.25 -4.17 12.55
CA ALA A 182 -17.19 -4.02 13.65
C ALA A 182 -18.18 -2.90 13.31
N ILE A 183 -19.25 -3.26 12.60
CA ILE A 183 -20.42 -2.38 12.41
C ILE A 183 -21.11 -2.23 13.77
N ALA A 184 -20.77 -1.19 14.54
CA ALA A 184 -21.45 -0.90 15.79
C ALA A 184 -22.67 -0.01 15.54
N HIS A 185 -23.75 -0.59 15.01
CA HIS A 185 -25.05 0.08 14.82
C HIS A 185 -25.70 0.56 16.13
N HIS A 186 -25.20 0.11 17.30
CA HIS A 186 -25.63 0.62 18.59
C HIS A 186 -24.61 0.24 19.69
N CYS A 187 -23.89 1.24 20.22
CA CYS A 187 -22.81 1.04 21.21
C CYS A 187 -23.26 0.42 22.55
N ARG A 188 -24.56 0.18 22.79
CA ARG A 188 -25.04 -0.38 24.07
C ARG A 188 -25.06 -1.90 24.19
N SER A 189 -25.16 -2.67 23.09
CA SER A 189 -25.39 -4.13 23.19
C SER A 189 -24.38 -5.01 22.44
N HIS A 190 -23.76 -4.53 21.35
CA HIS A 190 -22.88 -5.36 20.50
C HIS A 190 -21.40 -5.35 20.91
N CYS A 191 -20.90 -4.32 21.59
CA CYS A 191 -19.49 -4.23 22.00
C CYS A 191 -19.02 -5.40 22.90
N ARG A 192 -19.91 -6.02 23.69
CA ARG A 192 -19.55 -7.20 24.52
C ARG A 192 -19.26 -8.46 23.69
N ARG A 193 -19.83 -8.59 22.50
CA ARG A 193 -19.67 -9.79 21.66
C ARG A 193 -18.44 -9.74 20.77
N ALA A 194 -18.12 -8.55 20.23
CA ALA A 194 -16.96 -8.37 19.34
C ALA A 194 -15.60 -8.60 20.04
N LEU A 195 -15.52 -8.39 21.36
CA LEU A 195 -14.28 -8.54 22.14
C LEU A 195 -14.04 -9.96 22.68
N THR A 196 -14.96 -10.92 22.47
CA THR A 196 -14.89 -12.25 23.13
C THR A 196 -14.78 -13.45 22.19
N SER A 197 -14.94 -13.31 20.88
CA SER A 197 -14.77 -14.43 19.94
C SER A 197 -13.38 -14.44 19.32
N SER A 198 -12.41 -14.98 20.05
CA SER A 198 -11.23 -15.57 19.42
C SER A 198 -11.65 -16.87 18.73
N ALA A 199 -11.34 -17.00 17.43
CA ALA A 199 -11.47 -18.17 16.57
C ALA A 199 -12.82 -18.35 15.84
N GLY A 200 -12.70 -18.51 14.51
CA GLY A 200 -13.76 -19.01 13.63
C GLY A 200 -14.18 -18.01 12.56
N SER A 201 -13.78 -18.27 11.31
CA SER A 201 -14.30 -17.62 10.12
C SER A 201 -15.84 -17.70 10.07
N THR A 202 -16.50 -16.56 10.19
CA THR A 202 -17.92 -16.43 9.79
C THR A 202 -18.12 -15.05 9.20
N SER A 203 -18.63 -15.00 7.98
CA SER A 203 -19.10 -13.79 7.31
C SER A 203 -20.12 -13.05 8.19
N TRP A 204 -19.80 -11.85 8.65
CA TRP A 204 -20.72 -10.97 9.38
C TRP A 204 -21.35 -9.97 8.41
N TRP A 205 -22.29 -10.45 7.58
CA TRP A 205 -23.23 -9.59 6.84
C TRP A 205 -24.58 -9.59 7.59
N PRO A 206 -25.22 -8.43 7.83
CA PRO A 206 -26.61 -8.45 8.26
C PRO A 206 -27.47 -8.85 7.05
N MET A 207 -28.22 -9.94 7.18
CA MET A 207 -29.29 -10.24 6.22
C MET A 207 -30.32 -9.09 6.21
N PRO A 208 -30.94 -8.78 5.06
CA PRO A 208 -31.94 -7.74 4.97
C PRO A 208 -33.15 -8.12 5.84
N VAL A 209 -33.47 -7.28 6.82
CA VAL A 209 -34.69 -7.43 7.61
C VAL A 209 -35.84 -6.95 6.73
N SER A 210 -36.56 -7.90 6.15
CA SER A 210 -37.90 -7.64 5.60
C SER A 210 -38.89 -7.52 6.75
N ARG A 211 -39.44 -6.32 6.96
CA ARG A 211 -40.86 -5.98 7.05
C ARG A 211 -41.06 -4.51 7.34
#